data_AF-A0A943XA22-F1
#
_entry.id   AF-A0A943XA22-F1
#
_cell.length_a   1.000
_cell.length_b   1.000
_cell.length_c   1.000
_cell.angle_alpha   90.00
_cell.angle_beta   90.00
_cell.angle_gamma   90.00
#
_symmetry.space_group_name_H-M   'P 1'
#
loop_
_entity.id
_entity.type
_entity.pdbx_description
1 polymer ?
#
loop_
_entity_poly.entity_id
_entity_poly.type
_entity_poly.pdbx_seq_one_letter_code
_entity_poly.pdbx_strand_id
1 'polypeptide(L)' 'MVSLIVGVVLMGFCAFACLPCGLGWSGDVINFLKGFGPSFAAFCGLISVFIGFADIKDKKEAKKEELAAKKAEENK' A
#
# COMPACT_ATOMS: atom_id res chain seq x y z
N MET A 1 29.44 2.30 4.58
CA MET A 1 29.44 3.45 5.52
C MET A 1 28.95 4.73 4.85
N VAL A 2 29.35 5.02 3.61
CA VAL A 2 28.92 6.22 2.86
C VAL A 2 27.39 6.36 2.77
N SER A 3 26.65 5.30 2.47
CA SER A 3 25.18 5.33 2.39
C SER A 3 24.50 5.71 3.71
N LEU A 4 25.06 5.25 4.83
CA LEU A 4 24.54 5.51 6.17
C LEU A 4 24.77 6.98 6.56
N ILE A 5 25.95 7.51 6.24
CA ILE A 5 26.29 8.92 6.43
C ILE A 5 25.39 9.83 5.57
N VAL A 6 25.21 9.50 4.29
CA VAL A 6 24.34 10.24 3.37
C VAL A 6 22.89 10.22 3.86
N GLY A 7 22.40 9.07 4.33
CA GLY A 7 21.06 8.95 4.91
C GLY A 7 20.85 9.83 6.13
N VAL A 8 21.81 9.85 7.06
CA VAL A 8 21.74 10.70 8.27
C VAL A 8 21.78 12.19 7.92
N VAL A 9 22.63 12.60 6.96
CA VAL A 9 22.69 14.00 6.50
C VAL A 9 21.37 14.44 5.85
N LEU A 10 20.77 13.59 5.01
CA LEU A 10 19.49 13.88 4.37
C LEU A 10 18.33 13.96 5.37
N MET A 11 18.31 13.10 6.39
CA MET A 11 17.34 13.21 7.49
C MET A 11 17.53 14.49 8.29
N GLY A 12 18.78 14.87 8.60
CA GLY A 12 19.08 16.12 9.28
C GLY A 12 18.66 17.35 8.47
N PHE A 13 18.89 17.34 7.16
CA PHE A 13 18.42 18.39 6.25
C PHE A 13 16.90 18.48 6.21
N CYS A 14 16.19 17.34 6.15
CA CYS A 14 14.73 17.31 6.19
C CYS A 14 14.19 17.93 7.49
N ALA A 15 14.75 17.56 8.63
CA ALA A 15 14.39 18.14 9.92
C ALA A 15 14.68 19.65 9.99
N PHE A 16 15.82 20.10 9.45
CA PHE A 16 16.18 21.52 9.38
C PHE A 16 15.27 22.32 8.43
N ALA A 17 14.87 21.74 7.30
CA ALA A 17 13.97 22.38 6.34
C ALA A 17 12.55 22.58 6.91
N CYS A 18 12.11 21.69 7.81
CA CYS A 18 10.83 21.78 8.50
C CYS A 18 10.83 22.74 9.72
N LEU A 19 11.98 23.18 10.22
CA LEU A 19 12.06 24.11 11.36
C LEU A 19 11.71 25.54 10.92
N PRO A 20 10.95 26.30 11.75
CA PRO A 20 10.53 27.68 11.43
C PRO A 20 11.71 28.68 11.42
N CYS A 21 12.87 28.32 11.97
CA CYS A 21 14.10 29.12 11.93
C CYS A 21 15.03 28.74 10.75
N GLY A 22 14.65 27.73 9.96
CA GLY A 22 15.36 27.27 8.76
C GLY A 22 14.70 27.77 7.47
N LEU A 23 14.48 26.86 6.51
CA LEU A 23 13.83 27.16 5.21
C LEU A 23 12.30 27.37 5.33
N GLY A 24 11.69 27.03 6.47
CA GLY A 24 10.26 27.26 6.70
C GLY A 24 9.31 26.41 5.85
N TRP A 25 9.81 25.33 5.23
CA TRP A 25 9.07 24.47 4.29
C TRP A 25 8.10 23.50 4.97
N SER A 26 7.81 23.67 6.26
CA SER A 26 6.87 22.81 6.98
C SER A 26 5.49 22.79 6.32
N GLY A 27 5.02 23.93 5.82
CA GLY A 27 3.75 24.03 5.08
C GLY A 27 3.76 23.28 3.76
N ASP A 28 4.82 23.44 2.96
CA ASP A 28 4.97 22.79 1.66
C ASP A 28 5.13 21.27 1.78
N VAL A 29 5.86 20.80 2.78
CA VAL A 29 6.00 19.37 3.09
C VAL A 29 4.65 18.75 3.47
N ILE A 30 3.86 19.44 4.30
CA ILE A 30 2.52 18.98 4.67
C ILE A 30 1.59 18.95 3.44
N ASN A 31 1.65 19.98 2.58
CA ASN A 31 0.85 20.02 1.36
C ASN A 31 1.24 18.91 0.37
N PHE A 32 2.53 18.63 0.22
CA PHE A 32 3.02 17.50 -0.56
C PHE A 32 2.53 16.17 0.01
N LEU A 33 2.64 15.97 1.32
CA LEU A 33 2.19 14.74 1.97
C LEU A 33 0.67 14.54 1.85
N LYS A 34 -0.11 15.63 1.95
CA LYS A 34 -1.56 15.63 1.71
C LYS A 34 -1.92 15.28 0.27
N GLY A 35 -1.12 15.63 -0.72
CA GLY A 35 -1.34 15.23 -2.12
C GLY A 35 -0.83 13.82 -2.43
N PHE A 36 0.26 13.41 -1.79
CA PHE A 36 0.86 12.09 -1.95
C PHE A 36 -0.01 10.98 -1.34
N GLY A 37 -0.59 11.22 -0.16
CA GLY A 37 -1.44 10.26 0.54
C GLY A 37 -2.58 9.70 -0.33
N PRO A 38 -3.44 10.53 -0.92
CA PRO A 38 -4.51 10.10 -1.83
C PRO A 38 -4.00 9.39 -3.08
N SER A 39 -2.88 9.85 -3.66
CA SER A 39 -2.28 9.24 -4.85
C SER A 39 -1.76 7.83 -4.55
N PHE A 40 -1.08 7.66 -3.41
CA PHE A 40 -0.61 6.36 -2.94
C PHE A 40 -1.79 5.43 -2.56
N ALA A 41 -2.81 5.97 -1.89
CA ALA A 41 -4.01 5.21 -1.55
C ALA A 41 -4.77 4.74 -2.79
N ALA A 42 -4.88 5.56 -3.84
CA ALA A 42 -5.46 5.17 -5.12
C ALA A 42 -4.66 4.05 -5.79
N PHE A 43 -3.33 4.13 -5.78
CA PHE A 43 -2.46 3.10 -6.32
C PHE A 43 -2.59 1.76 -5.56
N CYS A 44 -2.53 1.79 -4.23
CA CYS A 44 -2.76 0.61 -3.40
C CYS A 44 -4.18 0.06 -3.54
N GLY A 45 -5.18 0.94 -3.63
CA GLY A 45 -6.59 0.57 -3.81
C GLY A 45 -6.82 -0.14 -5.14
N LEU A 46 -6.20 0.34 -6.22
CA LEU A 46 -6.26 -0.28 -7.53
C LEU A 46 -5.67 -1.70 -7.49
N ILE A 47 -4.51 -1.89 -6.86
CA ILE A 47 -3.91 -3.23 -6.66
C ILE A 47 -4.85 -4.12 -5.84
N SER A 48 -5.43 -3.60 -4.76
CA SER A 48 -6.36 -4.33 -3.89
C SER A 48 -7.61 -4.81 -4.62
N VAL A 49 -8.17 -4.01 -5.52
CA VAL A 49 -9.31 -4.39 -6.36
C VAL A 49 -8.97 -5.60 -7.24
N PHE A 50 -7.80 -5.61 -7.89
CA PHE A 50 -7.37 -6.74 -8.72
C PHE A 50 -7.18 -8.02 -7.90
N ILE A 51 -6.56 -7.92 -6.72
CA ILE A 51 -6.40 -9.05 -5.80
C ILE A 51 -7.78 -9.55 -5.33
N GLY A 52 -8.69 -8.65 -4.96
CA GLY A 52 -10.04 -9.01 -4.53
C GLY A 52 -10.84 -9.74 -5.59
N PHE A 53 -10.77 -9.32 -6.86
CA PHE A 53 -11.43 -10.04 -7.95
C PHE A 53 -10.87 -11.46 -8.15
N ALA A 54 -9.55 -11.63 -8.02
CA ALA A 54 -8.91 -12.94 -8.10
C ALA A 54 -9.35 -13.85 -6.94
N ASP A 55 -9.29 -13.35 -5.69
CA ASP A 55 -9.70 -14.09 -4.49
C ASP A 55 -11.19 -14.50 -4.52
N ILE A 56 -12.08 -13.63 -5.01
CA ILE A 56 -13.52 -13.96 -5.16
C ILE A 56 -13.74 -15.06 -6.18
N LYS A 57 -13.01 -15.04 -7.31
CA LYS A 57 -13.16 -16.06 -8.36
C LYS A 57 -12.65 -17.42 -7.86
N ASP A 58 -11.47 -17.43 -7.23
CA ASP A 58 -10.85 -18.63 -6.66
C ASP A 58 -11.75 -19.27 -5.59
N LYS A 59 -12.29 -18.46 -4.65
CA LYS A 59 -13.25 -18.94 -3.64
C LYS A 59 -14.55 -19.48 -4.22
N LYS A 60 -15.03 -18.96 -5.35
CA LYS A 60 -16.24 -19.47 -6.00
C LYS A 60 -15.98 -20.82 -6.68
N GLU A 61 -14.83 -20.98 -7.31
CA GLU A 61 -14.44 -22.26 -7.92
C GLU A 61 -14.19 -23.33 -6.86
N ALA A 62 -13.45 -23.03 -5.80
CA ALA A 62 -13.24 -23.95 -4.68
C ALA A 62 -14.57 -24.43 -4.06
N LYS A 63 -15.51 -23.51 -3.79
CA LYS A 63 -16.84 -23.89 -3.27
C LYS A 63 -17.61 -24.78 -4.24
N LYS A 64 -17.49 -24.56 -5.54
CA LYS A 64 -18.17 -25.38 -6.56
C LYS A 64 -17.59 -26.80 -6.62
N GLU A 65 -16.28 -26.93 -6.52
CA GLU A 65 -15.60 -28.22 -6.45
C GLU A 65 -15.94 -29.00 -5.18
N GLU A 66 -15.97 -28.33 -4.02
CA GLU A 66 -16.42 -28.96 -2.77
C GLU A 66 -17.87 -29.47 -2.85
N LEU A 67 -18.77 -28.70 -3.45
CA LEU A 67 -20.16 -29.10 -3.66
C LEU A 67 -20.29 -30.26 -4.67
N ALA A 68 -19.44 -30.30 -5.69
CA ALA A 68 -19.42 -31.39 -6.66
C ALA A 68 -18.87 -32.69 -6.04
N ALA A 69 -17.81 -32.60 -5.23
CA ALA A 69 -17.25 -33.74 -4.50
C ALA A 69 -18.29 -34.35 -3.53
N LYS A 70 -18.97 -33.51 -2.72
CA LYS A 70 -20.00 -33.99 -1.79
C LYS A 70 -21.17 -34.69 -2.49
N LYS A 71 -21.63 -34.16 -3.62
CA LYS A 71 -22.70 -34.79 -4.42
C LYS A 71 -22.27 -36.10 -5.08
N ALA A 72 -20.98 -36.24 -5.42
CA ALA A 72 -20.45 -37.48 -5.98
C ALA A 72 -20.28 -38.57 -4.91
N GLU A 73 -20.00 -38.18 -3.66
CA GLU A 73 -19.97 -39.11 -2.51
C GLU A 73 -21.36 -39.53 -2.04
N GLU A 74 -22.38 -38.66 -2.09
CA GLU A 74 -23.77 -39.03 -1.73
C GLU A 74 -24.46 -39.93 -2.76
N ASN A 75 -24.01 -39.93 -4.02
CA ASN A 75 -24.60 -40.74 -5.11
C ASN A 75 -23.89 -42.09 -5.33
N LYS A 76 -22.92 -42.47 -4.49
CA LYS A 76 -22.16 -43.72 -4.58
C LYS A 76 -22.49 -44.64 -3.42
#